data_AF-X0JB30-F1
#
_entry.id   AF-X0JB30-F1
#
_cell.length_a   1.000
_cell.length_b   1.000
_cell.length_c   1.000
_cell.angle_alpha   90.00
_cell.angle_beta   90.00
_cell.angle_gamma   90.00
#
_symmetry.space_group_name_H-M   'P 1'
#
loop_
_entity.id
_entity.type
_entity.pdbx_description
1 polymer ?
#
loop_
_entity_poly.entity_id
_entity_poly.type
_entity_poly.pdbx_seq_one_letter_code
_entity_poly.pdbx_strand_id
1 'polypeptide(L)'
;MRLSDREAAHAIRARLEPLGRTGLSIVYTEKGNSKSALKAAGFWLDGEMYDHAAFAEDTSNLFKREAAIYEALGPHPCILKCIGVELMPDGEEA
;
A
#
# COMPACT_ATOMS: atom_id res chain seq x y z
N MET A 1 -19.86 -7.55 -10.98
CA MET A 1 -20.49 -6.21 -11.09
C MET A 1 -19.49 -5.23 -10.52
N ARG A 2 -19.04 -4.25 -11.28
CA ARG A 2 -18.04 -3.25 -10.84
C ARG A 2 -18.64 -2.41 -9.72
N LEU A 3 -17.92 -2.25 -8.61
CA LEU A 3 -18.27 -1.27 -7.58
C LEU A 3 -18.07 0.14 -8.15
N SER A 4 -19.00 1.05 -7.87
CA SER A 4 -18.73 2.47 -8.10
C SER A 4 -17.60 2.94 -7.20
N ASP A 5 -16.90 4.02 -7.59
CA ASP A 5 -15.80 4.61 -6.80
C ASP A 5 -16.26 4.93 -5.35
N ARG A 6 -17.53 5.30 -5.18
CA ARG A 6 -18.15 5.57 -3.88
C ARG A 6 -18.34 4.31 -3.03
N GLU A 7 -18.69 3.18 -3.64
CA GLU A 7 -18.85 1.90 -2.95
C GLU A 7 -17.49 1.29 -2.58
N ALA A 8 -16.52 1.34 -3.50
CA ALA A 8 -15.14 0.98 -3.25
C ALA A 8 -14.53 1.80 -2.10
N ALA A 9 -14.80 3.12 -2.09
CA ALA A 9 -14.43 4.01 -1.00
C ALA A 9 -14.96 3.55 0.36
N HIS A 10 -16.24 3.23 0.38
CA HIS A 10 -16.91 2.83 1.60
C HIS A 10 -16.37 1.49 2.09
N ALA A 11 -16.15 0.52 1.19
CA ALA A 11 -15.60 -0.79 1.54
C ALA A 11 -14.17 -0.70 2.11
N ILE A 12 -13.28 0.09 1.49
CA ILE A 12 -11.93 0.29 2.03
C ILE A 12 -12.00 1.01 3.36
N ARG A 13 -12.71 2.14 3.45
CA ARG A 13 -12.80 2.91 4.70
C ARG A 13 -13.55 2.17 5.80
N ALA A 14 -14.33 1.13 5.49
CA ALA A 14 -14.92 0.26 6.50
C ALA A 14 -13.87 -0.59 7.20
N ARG A 15 -12.79 -0.97 6.49
CA ARG A 15 -11.77 -1.91 6.98
C ARG A 15 -10.40 -1.29 7.26
N LEU A 16 -10.02 -0.25 6.53
CA LEU A 16 -8.72 0.43 6.62
C LEU A 16 -8.88 1.85 7.17
N GLU A 17 -7.87 2.27 7.92
CA GLU A 17 -7.72 3.63 8.45
C GLU A 17 -6.39 4.22 7.96
N PRO A 18 -6.40 5.41 7.34
CA PRO A 18 -5.16 6.04 6.87
C PRO A 18 -4.33 6.50 8.07
N LEU A 19 -3.07 6.08 8.13
CA LEU A 19 -2.11 6.52 9.15
C LEU A 19 -1.29 7.72 8.70
N GLY A 20 -1.06 7.84 7.39
CA GLY A 20 -0.23 8.91 6.84
C GLY A 20 -0.18 8.89 5.32
N ARG A 21 0.17 10.04 4.75
CA ARG A 21 0.28 10.23 3.31
C ARG A 21 1.50 11.07 3.00
N THR A 22 2.24 10.65 1.98
CA THR A 22 3.31 11.44 1.36
C THR A 22 2.96 11.68 -0.11
N GLY A 23 3.81 12.41 -0.82
CA GLY A 23 3.69 12.55 -2.27
C GLY A 23 3.80 11.22 -3.03
N LEU A 24 4.53 10.23 -2.48
CA LEU A 24 4.89 8.99 -3.19
C LEU A 24 4.20 7.73 -2.65
N SER A 25 3.60 7.80 -1.46
CA SER A 25 2.99 6.63 -0.83
C SER A 25 1.88 7.01 0.14
N ILE A 26 0.96 6.09 0.34
CA ILE A 26 -0.06 6.14 1.38
C ILE A 26 0.16 4.98 2.34
N VAL A 27 -0.03 5.23 3.64
CA VAL A 27 0.06 4.23 4.69
C VAL A 27 -1.30 4.03 5.34
N TYR A 28 -1.75 2.77 5.41
CA TYR A 28 -2.98 2.37 6.10
C TYR A 28 -2.69 1.35 7.19
N THR A 29 -3.58 1.29 8.16
CA THR A 29 -3.71 0.17 9.08
C THR A 29 -5.07 -0.47 8.91
N GLU A 30 -5.18 -1.75 9.24
CA GLU A 30 -6.49 -2.39 9.35
C GLU A 30 -7.14 -1.97 10.68
N LYS A 31 -8.42 -1.58 10.63
CA LYS A 31 -9.17 -1.16 11.82
C LYS A 31 -9.23 -2.32 12.82
N GLY A 32 -8.85 -2.04 14.06
CA GLY A 32 -8.75 -3.05 15.11
C GLY A 32 -7.44 -3.86 15.10
N ASN A 33 -6.56 -3.65 14.13
CA ASN A 33 -5.21 -4.23 14.09
C ASN A 33 -4.16 -3.13 14.06
N SER A 34 -3.51 -2.88 15.20
CA SER A 34 -2.45 -1.89 15.35
C SER A 34 -1.03 -2.44 15.15
N LYS A 35 -0.89 -3.72 14.76
CA LYS A 35 0.41 -4.42 14.72
C LYS A 35 1.09 -4.35 13.36
N SER A 36 0.36 -3.99 12.31
CA SER A 36 0.86 -3.98 10.94
C SER A 36 0.27 -2.82 10.15
N ALA A 37 1.07 -2.24 9.27
CA ALA A 37 0.63 -1.22 8.34
C ALA A 37 0.92 -1.66 6.90
N LEU A 38 0.07 -1.22 5.99
CA LEU A 38 0.22 -1.35 4.54
C LEU A 38 0.75 -0.02 4.00
N LYS A 39 1.81 -0.08 3.19
CA LYS A 39 2.35 1.08 2.47
C LYS A 39 2.26 0.78 0.98
N ALA A 40 1.64 1.67 0.23
CA ALA A 40 1.44 1.48 -1.21
C ALA A 40 1.48 2.81 -1.97
N ALA A 41 1.77 2.75 -3.27
CA ALA A 41 1.64 3.89 -4.18
C ALA A 41 0.17 4.28 -4.37
N GLY A 42 -0.67 3.25 -4.47
CA GLY A 42 -2.12 3.35 -4.53
C GLY A 42 -2.79 2.09 -4.00
N PHE A 43 -4.11 2.13 -3.95
CA PHE A 43 -4.95 1.01 -3.54
C PHE A 43 -5.87 0.65 -4.70
N TRP A 44 -5.85 -0.62 -5.09
CA TRP A 44 -6.71 -1.16 -6.13
C TRP A 44 -7.80 -2.03 -5.51
N LEU A 45 -9.01 -1.94 -6.06
CA LEU A 45 -10.09 -2.89 -5.81
C LEU A 45 -10.67 -3.33 -7.14
N ASP A 46 -10.78 -4.63 -7.34
CA ASP A 46 -11.33 -5.23 -8.57
C ASP A 46 -10.67 -4.70 -9.86
N GLY A 47 -9.37 -4.38 -9.81
CA GLY A 47 -8.58 -3.87 -10.95
C GLY A 47 -8.60 -2.35 -11.15
N GLU A 48 -9.39 -1.60 -10.36
CA GLU A 48 -9.50 -0.14 -10.49
C GLU A 48 -8.75 0.57 -9.36
N MET A 49 -8.03 1.64 -9.70
CA MET A 49 -7.27 2.43 -8.73
C MET A 49 -8.19 3.38 -7.96
N TYR A 50 -8.27 3.19 -6.64
CA TYR A 50 -9.19 3.89 -5.75
C TYR A 50 -8.57 5.11 -5.04
N ASP A 51 -7.37 4.94 -4.50
CA ASP A 51 -6.60 6.01 -3.86
C ASP A 51 -5.15 5.90 -4.32
N HIS A 52 -4.49 7.03 -4.56
CA HIS A 52 -3.12 7.07 -5.07
C HIS A 52 -2.38 8.28 -4.53
N ALA A 53 -1.09 8.14 -4.23
CA ALA A 53 -0.29 9.29 -3.82
C ALA A 53 -0.15 10.28 -4.99
N ALA A 54 -0.05 11.57 -4.69
CA ALA A 54 -0.15 12.63 -5.70
C ALA A 54 0.94 12.58 -6.79
N PHE A 55 2.08 11.96 -6.47
CA PHE A 55 3.23 11.76 -7.35
C PHE A 55 3.60 10.28 -7.42
N ALA A 56 2.63 9.38 -7.20
CA ALA A 56 2.80 7.95 -7.41
C ALA A 56 2.87 7.65 -8.93
N GLU A 57 3.98 7.99 -9.56
CA GLU A 57 4.39 7.38 -10.83
C GLU A 57 4.96 5.97 -10.53
N ASP A 58 5.59 5.29 -11.50
CA ASP A 58 6.17 3.94 -11.35
C ASP A 58 7.16 3.85 -10.16
N THR A 59 6.60 3.64 -8.99
CA THR A 59 7.28 3.53 -7.70
C THR A 59 7.52 2.07 -7.34
N SER A 60 7.19 1.13 -8.25
CA SER A 60 7.33 -0.31 -8.03
C SER A 60 8.77 -0.67 -7.67
N ASN A 61 9.74 -0.11 -8.40
CA ASN A 61 11.17 -0.31 -8.15
C ASN A 61 11.64 0.30 -6.82
N LEU A 62 11.03 1.41 -6.39
CA LEU A 62 11.32 2.02 -5.10
C LEU A 62 10.84 1.12 -3.96
N PHE A 63 9.62 0.56 -4.05
CA PHE A 63 9.10 -0.37 -3.05
C PHE A 63 9.87 -1.70 -3.01
N LYS A 64 10.24 -2.26 -4.17
CA LYS A 64 11.11 -3.44 -4.26
C LYS A 64 12.45 -3.20 -3.55
N ARG A 65 13.08 -2.04 -3.81
CA ARG A 65 14.34 -1.67 -3.16
C ARG A 65 14.18 -1.46 -1.65
N GLU A 66 13.11 -0.81 -1.21
CA GLU A 66 12.80 -0.61 0.21
C GLU A 66 12.65 -1.96 0.93
N ALA A 67 11.91 -2.90 0.35
CA ALA A 67 11.75 -4.24 0.90
C ALA A 67 13.07 -5.01 0.99
N ALA A 68 13.90 -4.94 -0.05
CA ALA A 68 15.24 -5.55 -0.05
C ALA A 68 16.14 -4.98 1.05
N ILE A 69 16.00 -3.68 1.38
CA ILE A 69 16.72 -3.07 2.51
C ILE A 69 16.24 -3.66 3.84
N TYR A 70 14.94 -3.78 4.06
CA TYR A 70 14.41 -4.40 5.28
C TYR A 70 14.85 -5.87 5.42
N GLU A 71 14.88 -6.62 4.32
CA GLU A 71 15.36 -8.00 4.29
C GLU A 71 16.85 -8.08 4.65
N ALA A 72 17.68 -7.23 4.04
CA ALA A 72 19.12 -7.19 4.29
C ALA A 72 19.48 -6.76 5.73
N LEU A 73 18.68 -5.88 6.33
CA LEU A 73 18.86 -5.45 7.72
C LEU A 73 18.53 -6.56 8.74
N GLY A 74 17.64 -7.49 8.37
CA GLY A 74 17.19 -8.56 9.26
C GLY A 74 16.41 -8.06 10.48
N PRO A 75 16.09 -8.95 11.44
CA PRO A 75 15.34 -8.59 12.64
C PRO A 75 16.14 -7.66 13.56
N HIS A 76 15.60 -6.47 13.85
CA HIS A 76 16.21 -5.51 14.77
C HIS A 76 15.14 -4.92 15.71
N PRO A 77 15.41 -4.77 17.03
CA PRO A 77 14.39 -4.37 18.01
C PRO A 77 13.86 -2.94 17.82
N CYS A 78 14.61 -2.07 17.15
CA CYS A 78 14.27 -0.66 16.95
C CYS A 78 13.97 -0.29 15.48
N ILE A 79 13.94 -1.26 14.57
CA ILE A 79 13.64 -1.03 13.15
C ILE A 79 12.37 -1.83 12.81
N LEU A 80 11.47 -1.21 12.04
CA LEU A 80 10.28 -1.90 11.57
C LEU A 80 10.66 -3.12 10.73
N LYS A 81 9.89 -4.20 10.84
CA LYS A 81 10.05 -5.38 10.00
C LYS A 81 9.15 -5.27 8.77
N CYS A 82 9.70 -5.50 7.58
CA CYS A 82 8.88 -5.78 6.40
C CYS A 82 8.32 -7.20 6.49
N ILE A 83 6.99 -7.34 6.44
CA ILE A 83 6.30 -8.64 6.53
C ILE A 83 6.22 -9.34 5.16
N GLY A 84 6.16 -8.55 4.09
CA GLY A 84 6.09 -9.02 2.72
C GLY A 84 5.84 -7.87 1.75
N VAL A 85 5.90 -8.20 0.46
CA VAL A 85 5.57 -7.29 -0.65
C VAL A 85 4.59 -8.02 -1.55
N GLU A 86 3.51 -7.33 -1.90
CA GLU A 86 2.58 -7.77 -2.93
C GLU A 86 2.72 -6.81 -4.10
N LEU A 87 3.01 -7.36 -5.28
CA LEU A 87 3.12 -6.63 -6.52
C LEU A 87 1.94 -7.02 -7.39
N MET A 88 1.28 -6.03 -7.98
CA MET A 88 0.29 -6.32 -9.02
C MET A 88 1.00 -7.06 -10.16
N PRO A 89 0.46 -8.21 -10.62
CA PRO A 89 1.06 -8.95 -11.73
C PRO A 89 0.91 -8.11 -13.00
N ASP A 90 2.03 -7.64 -13.55
CA ASP A 90 2.25 -6.99 -14.85
C ASP A 90 0.98 -6.51 -15.60
N GLY A 91 0.12 -5.76 -14.92
CA GLY A 91 -0.95 -5.01 -15.57
C GLY A 91 -0.27 -3.78 -16.12
N GLU A 92 -0.20 -3.70 -17.46
CA GLU A 92 0.43 -2.66 -18.26
C GLU A 92 0.71 -1.37 -17.47
N GLU A 93 1.99 -1.03 -17.35
CA GLU A 93 2.44 0.33 -17.06
C GLU A 93 1.62 1.28 -17.94
N ALA A 94 0.68 2.00 -17.34
CA ALA A 94 -0.19 2.97 -18.00
C ALA A 94 0.00 4.35 -17.38
#